data_AF-A0A101I308-F1
#
_entry.id   AF-A0A101I308-F1
#
_cell.length_a   1.000
_cell.length_b   1.000
_cell.length_c   1.000
_cell.angle_alpha   90.00
_cell.angle_beta   90.00
_cell.angle_gamma   90.00
#
_symmetry.space_group_name_H-M   'P 1'
#
loop_
_entity.id
_entity.type
_entity.pdbx_description
1 polymer ?
#
loop_
_entity_poly.entity_id
_entity_poly.type
_entity_poly.pdbx_seq_one_letter_code
_entity_poly.pdbx_strand_id
1 'polypeptide(L)'
;MKRIFLLLSISFFIILFSEEFIDLDELKIGMKGYCKTVFHGTEIDTFEVQIIDIMRDSNMEMILVKCLGENVEKTGVAAGMSGSPVYFNNKLAGSLSYTWDNLKEPVGGVTPIKRIVGLNDYEKLQKKNKFDLKEISLPIVLYGFSSEIISFGESLKIFPKNSIIAGGTI
;
A
#
# COMPACT_ATOMS: atom_id res chain seq x y z
N MET A 1 -26.57 2.52 40.80
CA MET A 1 -26.27 3.63 39.86
C MET A 1 -24.79 3.73 39.51
N LYS A 2 -23.84 3.80 40.46
CA LYS A 2 -22.39 3.94 40.17
C LYS A 2 -21.78 2.84 39.27
N ARG A 3 -22.19 1.57 39.44
CA ARG A 3 -21.72 0.44 38.60
C ARG A 3 -22.17 0.52 37.14
N ILE A 4 -23.37 1.07 36.88
CA ILE A 4 -23.87 1.25 35.52
C ILE A 4 -23.09 2.36 34.79
N PHE A 5 -22.75 3.43 35.51
CA PHE A 5 -21.94 4.53 34.99
C PHE A 5 -20.51 4.09 34.66
N LEU A 6 -19.93 3.22 35.50
CA LEU A 6 -18.60 2.65 35.25
C LEU A 6 -18.59 1.80 33.97
N LEU A 7 -19.57 0.91 33.79
CA LEU A 7 -19.69 0.05 32.60
C LEU A 7 -19.91 0.88 31.32
N LEU A 8 -20.75 1.91 31.37
CA LEU A 8 -20.96 2.85 30.27
C LEU A 8 -19.67 3.61 29.93
N SER A 9 -18.90 4.05 30.93
CA SER A 9 -17.62 4.73 30.68
C SER A 9 -16.59 3.83 30.02
N ILE A 10 -16.53 2.55 30.43
CA ILE A 10 -15.60 1.56 29.86
C ILE A 10 -15.98 1.26 28.41
N SER A 11 -17.26 1.03 28.12
CA SER A 11 -17.72 0.80 26.75
C SER A 11 -17.46 2.00 25.85
N PHE A 12 -17.69 3.22 26.35
CA PHE A 12 -17.41 4.45 25.60
C PHE A 12 -15.92 4.63 25.32
N PHE A 13 -15.07 4.28 26.29
CA PHE A 13 -13.62 4.29 26.11
C PHE A 13 -13.20 3.28 25.04
N ILE A 14 -13.71 2.05 25.05
CA ILE A 14 -13.37 1.05 24.03
C ILE A 14 -13.69 1.54 22.60
N ILE A 15 -14.82 2.22 22.41
CA ILE A 15 -15.24 2.75 21.11
C ILE A 15 -14.27 3.86 20.64
N LEU A 16 -13.82 4.73 21.54
CA LEU A 16 -12.89 5.82 21.21
C LEU A 16 -11.50 5.33 20.78
N PHE A 17 -11.09 4.13 21.19
CA PHE A 17 -9.79 3.54 20.85
C PHE A 17 -9.86 2.49 19.74
N SER A 18 -11.00 2.37 19.05
CA SER A 18 -11.12 1.46 17.91
C SER A 18 -10.43 2.05 16.68
N GLU A 19 -9.44 1.34 16.14
CA GLU A 19 -8.84 1.69 14.85
C GLU A 19 -9.82 1.33 13.73
N GLU A 20 -10.26 2.32 12.95
CA GLU A 20 -11.16 2.09 11.84
C GLU A 20 -10.36 1.61 10.61
N PHE A 21 -10.87 0.58 9.92
CA PHE A 21 -10.29 0.12 8.66
C PHE A 21 -10.93 0.86 7.50
N ILE A 22 -10.14 1.19 6.49
CA ILE A 22 -10.67 1.71 5.23
C ILE A 22 -10.89 0.57 4.24
N ASP A 23 -12.01 0.59 3.54
CA ASP A 23 -12.27 -0.35 2.47
C ASP A 23 -11.45 0.00 1.22
N LEU A 24 -11.08 -1.01 0.42
CA LEU A 24 -10.43 -0.79 -0.86
C LEU A 24 -11.31 0.03 -1.82
N ASP A 25 -12.64 -0.04 -1.66
CA ASP A 25 -13.63 0.74 -2.43
C ASP A 25 -13.65 2.23 -2.08
N GLU A 26 -13.15 2.60 -0.91
CA GLU A 26 -13.00 4.00 -0.52
C GLU A 26 -11.71 4.63 -1.06
N LEU A 27 -10.72 3.80 -1.46
CA LEU A 27 -9.43 4.25 -1.96
C LEU A 27 -9.51 4.69 -3.42
N LYS A 28 -8.75 5.74 -3.77
CA LYS A 28 -8.67 6.30 -5.12
C LYS A 28 -7.23 6.60 -5.51
N ILE A 29 -6.92 6.45 -6.78
CA ILE A 29 -5.64 6.91 -7.35
C ILE A 29 -5.46 8.40 -7.06
N GLY A 30 -4.25 8.79 -6.66
CA GLY A 30 -3.88 10.14 -6.27
C GLY A 30 -4.19 10.50 -4.81
N MET A 31 -4.93 9.64 -4.08
CA MET A 31 -5.27 9.87 -2.68
C MET A 31 -4.00 9.89 -1.82
N LYS A 32 -3.90 10.88 -0.93
CA LYS A 32 -2.80 11.06 0.00
C LYS A 32 -3.11 10.44 1.35
N GLY A 33 -2.07 9.90 1.98
CA GLY A 33 -2.10 9.26 3.28
C GLY A 33 -0.75 9.39 3.97
N TYR A 34 -0.55 8.60 5.01
CA TYR A 34 0.73 8.55 5.71
C TYR A 34 1.09 7.12 6.11
N CYS A 35 2.38 6.85 6.18
CA CYS A 35 2.95 5.60 6.70
C CYS A 35 3.66 5.90 8.02
N LYS A 36 3.46 5.07 9.03
CA LYS A 36 4.25 5.12 10.27
C LYS A 36 5.35 4.07 10.20
N THR A 37 6.59 4.44 10.45
CA THR A 37 7.75 3.54 10.41
C THR A 37 8.77 3.94 11.48
N VAL A 38 9.87 3.19 11.59
CA VAL A 38 11.02 3.56 12.42
C VAL A 38 12.25 3.67 11.52
N PHE A 39 12.83 4.87 11.42
CA PHE A 39 14.10 5.08 10.69
C PHE A 39 15.31 4.88 11.60
N HIS A 40 15.20 5.17 12.90
CA HIS A 40 16.30 5.05 13.85
C HIS A 40 15.82 4.64 15.24
N GLY A 41 16.54 3.71 15.87
CA GLY A 41 16.25 3.25 17.23
C GLY A 41 14.85 2.65 17.36
N THR A 42 13.99 3.31 18.12
CA THR A 42 12.60 2.92 18.38
C THR A 42 11.63 4.07 18.19
N GLU A 43 12.10 5.20 17.64
CA GLU A 43 11.27 6.39 17.46
C GLU A 43 10.34 6.18 16.26
N ILE A 44 9.03 6.34 16.50
CA ILE A 44 8.03 6.25 15.45
C ILE A 44 8.06 7.56 14.68
N ASP A 45 8.32 7.46 13.39
CA ASP A 45 8.30 8.57 12.45
C ASP A 45 7.22 8.33 11.39
N THR A 46 6.85 9.39 10.67
CA THR A 46 5.81 9.36 9.64
C THR A 46 6.26 10.02 8.36
N PHE A 47 5.89 9.42 7.23
CA PHE A 47 6.09 10.01 5.91
C PHE A 47 4.81 9.94 5.08
N GLU A 48 4.67 10.86 4.11
CA GLU A 48 3.49 10.95 3.26
C GLU A 48 3.51 9.82 2.21
N VAL A 49 2.33 9.29 1.88
CA VAL A 49 2.18 8.37 0.75
C VAL A 49 1.08 8.85 -0.19
N GLN A 50 1.21 8.53 -1.47
CA GLN A 50 0.21 8.81 -2.49
C GLN A 50 -0.11 7.55 -3.29
N ILE A 51 -1.39 7.22 -3.46
CA ILE A 51 -1.80 6.06 -4.26
C ILE A 51 -1.49 6.28 -5.74
N ILE A 52 -0.71 5.37 -6.34
CA ILE A 52 -0.45 5.33 -7.79
C ILE A 52 -1.47 4.40 -8.47
N ASP A 53 -1.72 3.23 -7.89
CA ASP A 53 -2.64 2.24 -8.45
C ASP A 53 -3.24 1.34 -7.36
N ILE A 54 -4.36 0.69 -7.66
CA ILE A 54 -5.07 -0.23 -6.75
C ILE A 54 -5.31 -1.56 -7.48
N MET A 55 -4.57 -2.58 -7.07
CA MET A 55 -4.58 -3.91 -7.68
C MET A 55 -5.56 -4.81 -6.92
N ARG A 56 -6.58 -5.32 -7.62
CA ARG A 56 -7.73 -6.02 -7.03
C ARG A 56 -7.82 -7.50 -7.43
N ASP A 57 -6.70 -8.13 -7.74
CA ASP A 57 -6.73 -9.53 -8.17
C ASP A 57 -7.01 -10.48 -7.01
N SER A 58 -7.87 -11.46 -7.26
CA SER A 58 -8.09 -12.64 -6.42
C SER A 58 -6.84 -13.27 -5.78
N ASN A 59 -5.71 -13.31 -6.49
CA ASN A 59 -4.47 -13.91 -5.98
C ASN A 59 -3.59 -12.89 -5.23
N MET A 60 -3.63 -11.62 -5.63
CA MET A 60 -2.78 -10.56 -5.10
C MET A 60 -3.53 -9.21 -5.10
N GLU A 61 -4.05 -8.84 -3.93
CA GLU A 61 -4.57 -7.49 -3.68
C GLU A 61 -3.45 -6.63 -3.10
N MET A 62 -3.19 -5.47 -3.73
CA MET A 62 -2.10 -4.56 -3.36
C MET A 62 -2.48 -3.12 -3.69
N ILE A 63 -2.09 -2.18 -2.85
CA ILE A 63 -2.17 -0.74 -3.15
C ILE A 63 -0.75 -0.27 -3.47
N LEU A 64 -0.53 0.23 -4.68
CA LEU A 64 0.75 0.84 -5.06
C LEU A 64 0.78 2.27 -4.57
N VAL A 65 1.83 2.63 -3.85
CA VAL A 65 2.01 3.97 -3.30
C VAL A 65 3.36 4.56 -3.65
N LYS A 66 3.37 5.84 -3.99
CA LYS A 66 4.56 6.68 -3.97
C LYS A 66 4.80 7.14 -2.54
N CYS A 67 5.99 6.94 -2.02
CA CYS A 67 6.42 7.44 -0.71
C CYS A 67 7.03 8.83 -0.89
N LEU A 68 6.72 9.77 0.01
CA LEU A 68 7.11 11.17 -0.09
C LEU A 68 7.69 11.63 1.25
N GLY A 69 8.77 12.40 1.21
CA GLY A 69 9.43 12.94 2.40
C GLY A 69 10.94 12.70 2.41
N GLU A 70 11.66 13.61 3.08
CA GLU A 70 13.12 13.70 2.98
C GLU A 70 13.85 12.39 3.33
N ASN A 71 13.40 11.68 4.37
CA ASN A 71 14.01 10.41 4.78
C ASN A 71 13.80 9.31 3.73
N VAL A 72 12.56 9.11 3.27
CA VAL A 72 12.20 8.02 2.35
C VAL A 72 12.65 8.29 0.91
N GLU A 73 12.78 9.55 0.51
CA GLU A 73 13.36 9.94 -0.79
C GLU A 73 14.85 9.60 -0.89
N LYS A 74 15.58 9.66 0.23
CA LYS A 74 17.00 9.30 0.30
C LYS A 74 17.20 7.78 0.40
N THR A 75 16.39 7.11 1.22
CA THR A 75 16.59 5.67 1.52
C THR A 75 15.83 4.75 0.58
N GLY A 76 14.80 5.24 -0.10
CA GLY A 76 13.76 4.39 -0.68
C GLY A 76 12.97 3.65 0.39
N VAL A 77 12.10 2.74 -0.04
CA VAL A 77 11.47 1.76 0.85
C VAL A 77 12.51 0.67 1.14
N ALA A 78 13.12 0.73 2.32
CA ALA A 78 14.22 -0.13 2.72
C ALA A 78 13.75 -1.49 3.26
N ALA A 79 14.62 -2.50 3.19
CA ALA A 79 14.44 -3.76 3.89
C ALA A 79 14.27 -3.49 5.40
N GLY A 80 13.25 -4.09 6.01
CA GLY A 80 12.89 -3.86 7.41
C GLY A 80 11.71 -2.91 7.62
N MET A 81 11.30 -2.13 6.60
CA MET A 81 10.04 -1.37 6.63
C MET A 81 8.80 -2.24 6.38
N SER A 82 8.99 -3.55 6.17
CA SER A 82 7.88 -4.48 6.01
C SER A 82 7.06 -4.56 7.30
N GLY A 83 5.76 -4.31 7.19
CA GLY A 83 4.85 -4.28 8.33
C GLY A 83 4.47 -2.87 8.79
N SER A 84 5.12 -1.83 8.29
CA SER A 84 4.83 -0.43 8.65
C SER A 84 3.37 -0.07 8.29
N PRO A 85 2.54 0.39 9.24
CA PRO A 85 1.12 0.62 8.98
C PRO A 85 0.90 1.88 8.14
N VAL A 86 0.03 1.75 7.14
CA VAL A 86 -0.33 2.80 6.19
C VAL A 86 -1.77 3.21 6.38
N TYR A 87 -2.01 4.52 6.38
CA TYR A 87 -3.30 5.14 6.67
C TYR A 87 -3.74 6.07 5.56
N PHE A 88 -5.03 6.06 5.26
CA PHE A 88 -5.70 7.04 4.40
C PHE A 88 -6.94 7.54 5.14
N ASN A 89 -7.20 8.86 5.13
CA ASN A 89 -8.26 9.48 5.93
C ASN A 89 -8.24 9.07 7.42
N ASN A 90 -7.05 8.92 8.01
CA ASN A 90 -6.86 8.45 9.40
C ASN A 90 -7.42 7.04 9.69
N LYS A 91 -7.74 6.26 8.65
CA LYS A 91 -8.16 4.87 8.76
C LYS A 91 -7.03 3.95 8.32
N LEU A 92 -6.87 2.81 8.99
CA LEU A 92 -5.84 1.83 8.66
C LEU A 92 -6.17 1.14 7.35
N ALA A 93 -5.28 1.27 6.37
CA ALA A 93 -5.45 0.68 5.04
C ALA A 93 -4.69 -0.63 4.90
N GLY A 94 -3.57 -0.81 5.59
CA GLY A 94 -2.74 -1.99 5.45
C GLY A 94 -1.31 -1.80 5.94
N SER A 95 -0.41 -2.68 5.49
CA SER A 95 1.02 -2.61 5.79
C SER A 95 1.87 -2.44 4.54
N LEU A 96 2.84 -1.53 4.59
CA LEU A 96 3.90 -1.44 3.59
C LEU A 96 4.68 -2.76 3.60
N SER A 97 4.68 -3.49 2.49
CA SER A 97 5.13 -4.90 2.46
C SER A 97 6.07 -5.20 1.29
N TYR A 98 6.03 -4.39 0.23
CA TYR A 98 6.78 -4.63 -1.00
C TYR A 98 7.54 -3.38 -1.43
N THR A 99 8.68 -3.62 -2.07
CA THR A 99 9.51 -2.63 -2.76
C THR A 99 10.20 -3.35 -3.93
N TRP A 100 10.84 -2.59 -4.81
CA TRP A 100 11.62 -3.11 -5.93
C TRP A 100 12.98 -2.41 -5.97
N ASP A 101 13.98 -3.07 -6.56
CA ASP A 101 15.33 -2.55 -6.63
C ASP A 101 15.47 -1.45 -7.69
N ASN A 102 16.43 -0.53 -7.48
CA ASN A 102 16.83 0.52 -8.42
C ASN A 102 15.66 1.36 -9.00
N LEU A 103 14.61 1.59 -8.21
CA LEU A 103 13.50 2.43 -8.61
C LEU A 103 13.95 3.88 -8.80
N LYS A 104 13.40 4.56 -9.82
CA LYS A 104 13.63 6.00 -10.02
C LYS A 104 12.97 6.85 -8.93
N GLU A 105 11.89 6.36 -8.36
CA GLU A 105 11.13 7.01 -7.29
C GLU A 105 10.85 6.00 -6.18
N PRO A 106 10.75 6.42 -4.92
CA PRO A 106 10.46 5.51 -3.80
C PRO A 106 9.02 5.01 -3.88
N VAL A 107 8.81 3.88 -4.55
CA VAL A 107 7.50 3.23 -4.71
C VAL A 107 7.44 1.97 -3.85
N GLY A 108 6.32 1.78 -3.16
CA GLY A 108 6.07 0.60 -2.35
C GLY A 108 4.71 -0.03 -2.61
N GLY A 109 4.58 -1.30 -2.25
CA GLY A 109 3.32 -2.03 -2.26
C GLY A 109 2.77 -2.22 -0.85
N VAL A 110 1.53 -1.81 -0.63
CA VAL A 110 0.80 -1.97 0.63
C VAL A 110 -0.12 -3.18 0.54
N THR A 111 0.01 -4.11 1.49
CA THR A 111 -0.89 -5.24 1.68
C THR A 111 -2.14 -4.75 2.41
N PRO A 112 -3.35 -4.87 1.83
CA PRO A 112 -4.57 -4.36 2.46
C PRO A 112 -4.86 -5.01 3.82
N ILE A 113 -5.35 -4.24 4.79
CA ILE A 113 -5.59 -4.70 6.16
C ILE A 113 -6.56 -5.90 6.21
N LYS A 114 -7.61 -5.88 5.38
CA LYS A 114 -8.58 -6.98 5.28
C LYS A 114 -7.93 -8.32 4.92
N ARG A 115 -6.84 -8.29 4.13
CA ARG A 115 -6.06 -9.48 3.78
C ARG A 115 -5.23 -9.96 4.97
N ILE A 116 -4.64 -9.05 5.75
CA ILE A 116 -3.84 -9.37 6.94
C ILE A 116 -4.71 -10.01 8.02
N VAL A 117 -5.93 -9.50 8.23
CA VAL A 117 -6.86 -10.03 9.24
C VAL A 117 -7.72 -11.21 8.76
N GLY A 118 -7.51 -11.71 7.53
CA GLY A 118 -8.18 -12.91 7.02
C GLY A 118 -9.68 -12.75 6.70
N LEU A 119 -10.17 -11.52 6.55
CA LEU A 119 -11.59 -11.26 6.27
C LEU A 119 -12.02 -11.68 4.84
N ASN A 120 -11.06 -11.90 3.93
CA ASN A 120 -11.31 -12.23 2.52
C ASN A 120 -11.35 -13.74 2.20
N ASP A 121 -11.01 -14.63 3.14
CA ASP A 121 -10.77 -16.05 2.82
C ASP A 121 -12.04 -16.91 2.86
N TYR A 122 -13.14 -16.47 3.48
CA TYR A 122 -14.35 -17.28 3.64
C TYR A 122 -15.22 -17.38 2.37
N GLU A 123 -15.25 -16.34 1.52
CA GLU A 123 -16.11 -16.33 0.32
C GLU A 123 -15.41 -16.85 -0.95
N LYS A 124 -14.09 -16.65 -1.09
CA LYS A 124 -13.34 -17.01 -2.30
C LYS A 124 -13.05 -18.52 -2.43
N LEU A 125 -13.08 -19.28 -1.33
CA LEU A 125 -12.86 -20.74 -1.34
C LEU A 125 -13.97 -21.54 -2.05
N GLN A 126 -15.19 -20.99 -2.16
CA GLN A 126 -16.33 -21.73 -2.73
C GLN A 126 -16.42 -21.71 -4.26
N LYS A 127 -15.61 -20.90 -4.97
CA LYS A 127 -15.90 -20.53 -6.37
C LYS A 127 -14.74 -20.70 -7.35
N LYS A 128 -13.89 -21.72 -7.19
CA LYS A 128 -12.76 -21.96 -8.13
C LYS A 128 -12.91 -23.29 -8.88
N ASN A 129 -13.68 -23.26 -9.98
CA ASN A 129 -13.61 -24.24 -11.06
C ASN A 129 -13.76 -23.53 -12.42
N LYS A 130 -12.72 -22.80 -12.84
CA LYS A 130 -12.43 -22.50 -14.25
C LYS A 130 -11.01 -21.93 -14.32
N PHE A 131 -10.13 -22.54 -15.11
CA PHE A 131 -8.85 -21.93 -15.47
C PHE A 131 -9.14 -20.81 -16.47
N ASP A 132 -9.33 -19.61 -15.94
CA ASP A 132 -9.42 -18.37 -16.70
C ASP A 132 -8.01 -17.74 -16.65
N LEU A 133 -7.38 -17.57 -17.81
CA LEU A 133 -6.07 -16.91 -17.89
C LEU A 133 -6.29 -15.43 -17.57
N LYS A 134 -6.05 -15.05 -16.32
CA LYS A 134 -6.15 -13.68 -15.85
C LYS A 134 -4.90 -12.89 -16.21
N GLU A 135 -5.10 -11.60 -16.46
CA GLU A 135 -4.05 -10.61 -16.62
C GLU A 135 -3.06 -10.67 -15.45
N ILE A 136 -1.76 -10.50 -15.73
CA ILE A 136 -0.73 -10.55 -14.70
C ILE A 136 -0.86 -9.30 -13.83
N SER A 137 -1.54 -9.46 -12.71
CA SER A 137 -1.77 -8.44 -11.68
C SER A 137 -0.55 -8.21 -10.79
N LEU A 138 0.65 -8.31 -11.34
CA LEU A 138 1.90 -7.98 -10.67
C LEU A 138 2.48 -6.74 -11.35
N PRO A 139 3.03 -5.77 -10.59
CA PRO A 139 3.69 -4.64 -11.20
C PRO A 139 4.84 -5.12 -12.08
N ILE A 140 4.87 -4.66 -13.33
CA ILE A 140 5.96 -4.98 -14.26
C ILE A 140 7.04 -3.93 -14.06
N VAL A 141 8.18 -4.36 -13.54
CA VAL A 141 9.34 -3.48 -13.38
C VAL A 141 10.13 -3.47 -14.68
N LEU A 142 10.23 -2.29 -15.31
CA LEU A 142 10.96 -2.09 -16.56
C LEU A 142 12.38 -1.64 -16.24
N TYR A 143 13.39 -2.43 -16.64
CA TYR A 143 14.81 -2.13 -16.47
C TYR A 143 15.52 -1.83 -17.80
N GLY A 144 16.58 -1.02 -17.75
CA GLY A 144 17.51 -0.83 -18.87
C GLY A 144 17.03 0.12 -19.97
N PHE A 145 15.95 0.86 -19.74
CA PHE A 145 15.49 1.89 -20.67
C PHE A 145 16.13 3.25 -20.35
N SER A 146 16.57 3.98 -21.38
CA SER A 146 17.03 5.35 -21.23
C SER A 146 15.86 6.29 -20.90
N SER A 147 16.16 7.46 -20.33
CA SER A 147 15.17 8.52 -20.05
C SER A 147 14.34 8.86 -21.28
N GLU A 148 14.97 8.92 -22.46
CA GLU A 148 14.33 9.31 -23.71
C GLU A 148 13.31 8.26 -24.17
N ILE A 149 13.65 6.96 -24.05
CA ILE A 149 12.74 5.87 -24.44
C ILE A 149 11.55 5.81 -23.49
N ILE A 150 11.77 6.04 -22.20
CA ILE A 150 10.69 6.09 -21.21
C ILE A 150 9.73 7.24 -21.53
N SER A 151 10.24 8.47 -21.71
CA SER A 151 9.40 9.61 -22.04
C SER A 151 8.65 9.43 -23.37
N PHE A 152 9.30 8.81 -24.37
CA PHE A 152 8.65 8.47 -25.63
C PHE A 152 7.53 7.43 -25.44
N GLY A 153 7.78 6.36 -24.67
CA GLY A 153 6.78 5.35 -24.37
C GLY A 153 5.58 5.88 -23.56
N GLU A 154 5.83 6.76 -22.59
CA GLU A 154 4.79 7.46 -21.85
C GLU A 154 3.92 8.33 -22.77
N SER A 155 4.54 9.05 -23.72
CA SER A 155 3.81 9.87 -24.70
C SER A 155 2.87 9.04 -25.59
N LEU A 156 3.27 7.80 -25.89
CA LEU A 156 2.50 6.85 -26.68
C LEU A 156 1.53 6.00 -25.85
N LYS A 157 1.56 6.10 -24.51
CA LYS A 157 0.77 5.26 -23.57
C LYS A 157 0.92 3.76 -23.81
N ILE A 158 2.14 3.31 -24.17
CA ILE A 158 2.41 1.89 -24.47
C ILE A 158 2.66 1.04 -23.22
N PHE A 159 2.95 1.67 -22.08
CA PHE A 159 3.23 0.94 -20.85
C PHE A 159 1.92 0.50 -20.16
N PRO A 160 1.86 -0.73 -19.62
CA PRO A 160 0.77 -1.17 -18.77
C PRO A 160 0.55 -0.21 -17.60
N LYS A 161 -0.71 -0.06 -17.13
CA LYS A 161 -1.05 0.90 -16.07
C LYS A 161 -0.28 0.68 -14.76
N ASN A 162 0.10 -0.56 -14.47
CA ASN A 162 0.82 -0.98 -13.29
C ASN A 162 2.35 -1.13 -13.51
N SER A 163 2.89 -0.59 -14.62
CA SER A 163 4.33 -0.63 -14.85
C SER A 163 5.05 0.30 -13.88
N ILE A 164 6.15 -0.19 -13.31
CA ILE A 164 7.05 0.61 -12.48
C ILE A 164 8.39 0.73 -13.21
N ILE A 165 8.94 1.94 -13.28
CA ILE A 165 10.19 2.21 -13.98
C ILE A 165 11.34 2.06 -12.98
N ALA A 166 12.26 1.13 -13.27
CA ALA A 166 13.50 0.96 -12.55
C ALA A 166 14.70 1.12 -13.47
N GLY A 167 15.79 1.70 -12.96
CA GLY A 167 17.00 1.92 -13.72
C GLY A 167 17.08 3.29 -14.38
N GLY A 168 18.25 3.87 -14.19
CA GLY A 168 18.84 4.98 -14.91
C GLY A 168 20.34 4.79 -14.75
N THR A 169 21.10 5.05 -15.80
CA THR A 169 22.57 5.06 -15.71
C THR A 169 22.99 6.01 -14.59
N ILE A 170 24.01 5.60 -13.83
CA ILE A 170 24.82 6.51 -13.00
C ILE A 170 25.38 7.61 -13.91
#